data_AF-A0A396GNQ8-F1
#
_entry.id   AF-A0A396GNQ8-F1
#
_cell.length_a   1.000
_cell.length_b   1.000
_cell.length_c   1.000
_cell.angle_alpha   90.00
_cell.angle_beta   90.00
_cell.angle_gamma   90.00
#
_symmetry.space_group_name_H-M   'P 1'
#
loop_
_entity.id
_entity.type
_entity.pdbx_description
1 polymer ?
#
loop_
_entity_poly.entity_id
_entity_poly.type
_entity_poly.pdbx_seq_one_letter_code
_entity_poly.pdbx_strand_id
1 'polypeptide(L)'
;MPTPAQWTNEFNPAYSYYLYYCYANLYTLNKLRESKGMTTIKLRPHCGEAGDSDHLAAAFLLCHNISHGINLRKTPVLQYLYYLAQV
;
A
#
# COMPACT_ATOMS: atom_id res chain seq x y z
N MET A 1 13.86 -9.35 -2.82
CA MET A 1 14.14 -8.37 -1.75
C MET A 1 14.51 -9.12 -0.48
N PRO A 2 15.50 -8.66 0.31
CA PRO A 2 15.81 -9.24 1.63
C PRO A 2 14.58 -9.26 2.53
N THR A 3 14.45 -10.23 3.43
CA THR A 3 13.40 -10.18 4.47
C THR A 3 13.64 -9.01 5.44
N PRO A 4 12.64 -8.58 6.24
CA PRO A 4 12.81 -7.41 7.09
C PRO A 4 13.94 -7.59 8.11
N ALA A 5 14.09 -8.81 8.63
CA ALA A 5 15.19 -9.16 9.53
C ALA A 5 16.58 -9.18 8.85
N GLN A 6 16.61 -9.33 7.53
CA GLN A 6 17.84 -9.31 6.72
C GLN A 6 18.12 -7.94 6.10
N TRP A 7 17.23 -6.96 6.27
CA TRP A 7 17.46 -5.59 5.81
C TRP A 7 18.34 -4.84 6.81
N THR A 8 19.64 -5.16 6.80
CA THR A 8 20.63 -4.62 7.75
C THR A 8 21.58 -3.61 7.12
N ASN A 9 21.37 -3.23 5.86
CA ASN A 9 22.14 -2.18 5.20
C ASN A 9 21.64 -0.78 5.63
N GLU A 10 22.42 0.26 5.33
CA GLU A 10 22.13 1.64 5.73
C GLU A 10 21.02 2.33 4.91
N PHE A 11 20.58 1.73 3.80
CA PHE A 11 19.62 2.35 2.90
C PHE A 11 18.19 2.10 3.35
N ASN A 12 17.35 3.11 3.17
CA ASN A 12 15.92 2.99 3.41
C ASN A 12 15.29 2.02 2.40
N PRO A 13 14.46 1.04 2.81
CA PRO A 13 13.70 0.23 1.89
C PRO A 13 12.81 1.05 0.96
N ALA A 14 12.56 0.54 -0.24
CA ALA A 14 11.63 1.13 -1.18
C ALA A 14 10.21 1.24 -0.58
N TYR A 15 9.41 2.21 -1.03
CA TYR A 15 8.04 2.41 -0.53
C TYR A 15 7.16 1.14 -0.64
N SER A 16 7.26 0.43 -1.77
CA SER A 16 6.53 -0.82 -2.00
C SER A 16 6.90 -1.92 -0.99
N TYR A 17 8.13 -1.90 -0.46
CA TYR A 17 8.59 -2.81 0.59
C TYR A 17 7.84 -2.55 1.90
N TYR A 18 7.80 -1.29 2.34
CA TYR A 18 7.03 -0.88 3.51
C TYR A 18 5.57 -1.27 3.36
N LEU A 19 4.99 -0.97 2.20
CA LEU A 19 3.57 -1.21 1.97
C LEU A 19 3.21 -2.68 1.98
N TYR A 20 4.05 -3.54 1.40
CA TYR A 20 3.86 -4.99 1.42
C TYR A 20 3.85 -5.56 2.85
N TYR A 21 4.86 -5.24 3.66
CA TYR A 21 4.91 -5.78 5.03
C TYR A 21 3.85 -5.18 5.94
N CYS A 22 3.49 -3.90 5.78
CA CYS A 22 2.34 -3.30 6.45
C CYS A 22 1.03 -4.01 6.07
N TYR A 23 0.81 -4.27 4.78
CA TYR A 23 -0.34 -5.01 4.29
C TYR A 23 -0.38 -6.43 4.84
N ALA A 24 0.71 -7.20 4.73
CA ALA A 24 0.75 -8.61 5.16
C ALA A 24 0.46 -8.76 6.65
N ASN A 25 1.03 -7.86 7.47
CA ASN A 25 0.79 -7.83 8.92
C ASN A 25 -0.67 -7.46 9.23
N LEU A 26 -1.20 -6.40 8.60
CA LEU A 26 -2.58 -5.98 8.81
C LEU A 26 -3.58 -7.02 8.30
N TYR A 27 -3.32 -7.67 7.18
CA TYR A 27 -4.16 -8.73 6.63
C TYR A 27 -4.29 -9.88 7.63
N THR A 28 -3.15 -10.41 8.09
CA THR A 28 -3.11 -11.50 9.07
C THR A 28 -3.81 -11.12 10.37
N LEU A 29 -3.53 -9.93 10.90
CA LEU A 29 -4.18 -9.41 12.11
C LEU A 29 -5.68 -9.24 11.91
N ASN A 30 -6.11 -8.66 10.79
CA ASN A 30 -7.52 -8.45 10.50
C ASN A 30 -8.27 -9.77 10.35
N LYS A 31 -7.67 -10.81 9.78
CA LYS A 31 -8.28 -12.14 9.73
C LYS A 31 -8.50 -12.74 11.12
N LEU A 32 -7.57 -12.55 12.04
CA LEU A 32 -7.76 -12.94 13.44
C LEU A 32 -8.83 -12.09 14.16
N ARG A 33 -8.85 -10.78 13.91
CA ARG A 33 -9.83 -9.87 14.52
C ARG A 33 -11.24 -10.18 14.03
N GLU A 34 -11.39 -10.41 12.73
CA GLU A 34 -12.64 -10.85 12.08
C GLU A 34 -13.13 -12.16 12.68
N SER A 35 -12.25 -13.18 12.82
CA SER A 35 -12.63 -14.47 13.42
C SER A 35 -13.05 -14.38 14.89
N LYS A 36 -12.73 -13.27 15.57
CA LYS A 36 -13.09 -12.98 16.96
C LYS A 36 -14.23 -11.96 17.09
N GLY A 37 -14.84 -11.53 15.98
CA GLY A 37 -15.90 -10.51 15.99
C GLY A 37 -15.43 -9.11 16.39
N MET A 38 -14.14 -8.82 16.23
CA MET A 38 -13.52 -7.53 16.56
C MET A 38 -13.48 -6.61 15.34
N THR A 39 -13.40 -5.29 15.57
CA THR A 39 -13.26 -4.28 14.50
C THR A 39 -11.98 -4.47 13.70
N THR A 40 -11.99 -4.30 12.38
CA THR A 40 -10.77 -4.40 11.54
C THR A 40 -10.16 -3.04 11.23
N ILE A 41 -8.88 -3.04 10.83
CA ILE A 41 -8.13 -1.83 10.51
C ILE A 41 -8.00 -1.71 8.99
N LYS A 42 -8.38 -0.56 8.41
CA LYS A 42 -8.22 -0.28 6.98
C LYS A 42 -6.84 0.33 6.71
N LEU A 43 -6.13 -0.21 5.71
CA LEU A 43 -4.86 0.35 5.24
C LEU A 43 -5.14 1.50 4.25
N ARG A 44 -4.80 2.73 4.64
CA ARG A 44 -5.04 3.98 3.88
C ARG A 44 -3.77 4.86 3.89
N PRO A 45 -2.75 4.54 3.08
CA PRO A 45 -1.49 5.24 3.14
C PRO A 45 -1.56 6.63 2.52
N HIS A 46 -0.64 7.48 2.96
CA HIS A 46 -0.24 8.66 2.22
C HIS A 46 0.53 8.23 0.96
N CYS A 47 -0.10 8.34 -0.21
CA CYS A 47 0.43 7.80 -1.46
C CYS A 47 0.12 8.71 -2.64
N GLY A 48 1.11 8.89 -3.53
CA GLY A 48 0.93 9.57 -4.80
C GLY A 48 0.95 11.09 -4.74
N GLU A 49 1.45 11.72 -3.67
CA GLU A 49 1.71 13.17 -3.66
C GLU A 49 2.93 13.52 -4.51
N ALA A 50 4.03 12.82 -4.27
CA ALA A 50 5.32 12.93 -4.94
C ALA A 50 5.98 11.54 -5.08
N GLY A 51 7.21 11.51 -5.60
CA GLY A 51 7.95 10.27 -5.87
C GLY A 51 7.49 9.53 -7.13
N ASP A 52 7.81 8.25 -7.18
CA ASP A 52 7.62 7.41 -8.37
C ASP A 52 6.19 6.87 -8.53
N SER A 53 5.87 6.48 -9.77
CA SER A 53 4.53 5.97 -10.13
C SER A 53 4.24 4.57 -9.58
N ASP A 54 5.27 3.79 -9.23
CA ASP A 54 5.15 2.46 -8.66
C ASP A 54 4.54 2.48 -7.25
N HIS A 55 4.67 3.60 -6.51
CA HIS A 55 3.97 3.81 -5.24
C HIS A 55 2.45 3.63 -5.40
N LEU A 56 1.88 4.21 -6.47
CA LEU A 56 0.46 4.11 -6.80
C LEU A 56 0.09 2.70 -7.28
N ALA A 57 0.96 2.05 -8.06
CA ALA A 57 0.71 0.66 -8.47
C ALA A 57 0.68 -0.29 -7.25
N ALA A 58 1.61 -0.14 -6.31
CA ALA A 58 1.64 -0.93 -5.08
C ALA A 58 0.43 -0.63 -4.19
N ALA A 59 0.06 0.65 -4.03
CA ALA A 59 -1.10 1.03 -3.23
C ALA A 59 -2.42 0.54 -3.82
N PHE A 60 -2.57 0.56 -5.15
CA PHE A 60 -3.74 0.00 -5.83
C PHE A 60 -3.98 -1.47 -5.48
N LEU A 61 -2.91 -2.27 -5.43
CA LEU A 61 -3.00 -3.71 -5.18
C LEU A 61 -3.25 -4.05 -3.71
N LEU A 62 -2.76 -3.23 -2.78
CA LEU A 62 -2.67 -3.61 -1.36
C LEU A 62 -3.59 -2.79 -0.44
N CYS A 63 -4.02 -1.61 -0.84
CA CYS A 63 -4.65 -0.64 0.06
C CYS A 63 -6.14 -0.48 -0.21
N HIS A 64 -6.85 0.03 0.79
CA HIS A 64 -8.29 0.29 0.68
C HIS A 64 -8.59 1.66 0.07
N ASN A 65 -7.66 2.61 0.18
CA ASN A 65 -7.78 3.99 -0.30
C ASN A 65 -6.39 4.67 -0.23
N ILE A 66 -6.21 5.85 -0.82
CA ILE A 66 -4.98 6.66 -0.75
C ILE A 66 -5.30 8.13 -0.40
N SER A 67 -4.38 8.82 0.30
CA SER A 67 -4.66 10.20 0.73
C SER A 67 -4.38 11.31 -0.31
N HIS A 68 -3.62 11.06 -1.38
CA HIS A 68 -3.23 12.11 -2.34
C HIS A 68 -3.58 11.80 -3.80
N GLY A 69 -2.90 10.84 -4.43
CA GLY A 69 -3.16 10.51 -5.84
C GLY A 69 -2.80 11.59 -6.87
N ILE A 70 -2.13 12.68 -6.50
CA ILE A 70 -1.72 13.77 -7.42
C ILE A 70 -0.94 13.23 -8.63
N ASN A 71 -0.07 12.24 -8.41
CA ASN A 71 0.73 11.59 -9.46
C ASN A 71 -0.08 10.68 -10.40
N LEU A 72 -1.36 10.37 -10.12
CA LEU A 72 -2.21 9.60 -11.07
C LEU A 72 -2.30 10.29 -12.42
N ARG A 73 -2.28 11.63 -12.46
CA ARG A 73 -2.29 12.42 -13.70
C ARG A 73 -1.13 12.11 -14.66
N LYS A 74 -0.05 11.50 -14.16
CA LYS A 74 1.13 11.12 -14.94
C LYS A 74 1.02 9.73 -15.56
N THR A 75 0.01 8.94 -15.17
CA THR A 75 -0.11 7.54 -15.53
C THR A 75 -1.55 7.20 -15.93
N PRO A 76 -1.93 7.34 -17.22
CA PRO A 76 -3.30 7.14 -17.68
C PRO A 76 -3.89 5.78 -17.29
N VAL A 77 -3.06 4.73 -17.33
CA VAL A 77 -3.46 3.37 -16.95
C VAL A 77 -3.85 3.28 -15.48
N LEU A 78 -2.99 3.77 -14.57
CA LEU A 78 -3.31 3.74 -13.14
C LEU A 78 -4.50 4.64 -12.83
N GLN A 79 -4.56 5.83 -13.41
CA GLN A 79 -5.70 6.72 -13.23
C GLN A 79 -7.03 6.04 -13.61
N TYR A 80 -7.05 5.31 -14.73
CA TYR A 80 -8.23 4.58 -15.16
C TYR A 80 -8.55 3.38 -14.26
N LEU A 81 -7.55 2.64 -13.79
CA LEU A 81 -7.75 1.53 -12.85
C LEU A 81 -8.32 2.02 -11.51
N TYR A 82 -7.79 3.11 -10.95
CA TYR A 82 -8.32 3.73 -9.74
C TYR A 82 -9.77 4.19 -9.93
N TYR A 83 -10.10 4.75 -11.11
CA TYR A 83 -11.47 5.08 -11.45
C TYR A 83 -12.37 3.85 -11.49
N LEU A 84 -11.99 2.76 -12.17
CA LEU A 84 -12.82 1.55 -12.26
C LEU A 84 -13.02 0.87 -10.89
N ALA A 85 -11.97 0.84 -10.07
CA ALA A 85 -12.00 0.19 -8.77
C ALA A 85 -12.62 1.04 -7.65
N GLN A 86 -12.88 2.34 -7.90
CA GLN A 86 -13.40 3.30 -6.92
C GLN A 86 -12.56 3.33 -5.62
N VAL A 87 -11.23 3.43 -5.80
CA VAL A 87 -10.22 3.45 -4.72
C VAL A 87 -9.86 4.87 -4.31
#